data_AF-A0A9E5IXC9-F1
#
_entry.id   AF-A0A9E5IXC9-F1
#
_cell.length_a   1.000
_cell.length_b   1.000
_cell.length_c   1.000
_cell.angle_alpha   90.00
_cell.angle_beta   90.00
_cell.angle_gamma   90.00
#
_symmetry.space_group_name_H-M   'P 1'
#
loop_
_entity.id
_entity.type
_entity.pdbx_description
1 polymer ?
#
loop_
_entity_poly.entity_id
_entity_poly.type
_entity_poly.pdbx_seq_one_letter_code
_entity_poly.pdbx_strand_id
1 'polypeptide(L)' 'LVSFTTDWRFSPARSREMVRALLDNKRDVSYAEIDAPHGHDAFLLNDARYMKVVGSYFDNIAQSLSAGGAA' A
#
# COMPACT_ATOMS: atom_id res chain seq x y z
N LEU A 1 -0.69 2.04 2.05
CA LEU A 1 -0.72 0.80 2.85
C LEU A 1 -0.83 -0.39 1.89
N VAL A 2 -0.08 -1.46 2.16
CA VAL A 2 -0.13 -2.71 1.39
C VAL A 2 -0.32 -3.87 2.37
N SER A 3 -1.14 -4.85 2.03
CA SER A 3 -1.30 -6.09 2.79
C SER A 3 -1.38 -7.29 1.85
N PHE A 4 -1.01 -8.48 2.34
CA PHE A 4 -1.06 -9.72 1.56
C PHE A 4 -2.17 -10.64 2.08
N THR A 5 -2.96 -11.23 1.18
CA THR A 5 -4.15 -12.03 1.52
C THR A 5 -3.88 -13.15 2.52
N THR A 6 -2.69 -13.75 2.47
CA THR A 6 -2.27 -14.85 3.35
C THR A 6 -1.39 -14.42 4.52
N ASP A 7 -1.17 -13.11 4.73
CA ASP A 7 -0.42 -12.62 5.89
C ASP A 7 -1.27 -12.77 7.16
N TRP A 8 -0.86 -13.68 8.05
CA TRP A 8 -1.51 -13.90 9.33
C TRP A 8 -0.99 -12.98 10.44
N ARG A 9 0.22 -12.42 10.28
CA ARG A 9 0.86 -11.54 11.28
C ARG A 9 0.37 -10.11 11.14
N PHE A 10 0.20 -9.65 9.91
CA PHE A 10 -0.37 -8.34 9.55
C PHE A 10 -1.59 -8.54 8.65
N SER A 11 -2.68 -9.04 9.25
CA SER A 11 -3.86 -9.45 8.49
C SER A 11 -4.46 -8.31 7.66
N PRO A 12 -4.96 -8.60 6.44
CA PRO A 12 -5.62 -7.59 5.62
C PRO A 12 -6.83 -6.92 6.29
N ALA A 13 -7.54 -7.65 7.15
CA ALA A 13 -8.63 -7.10 7.95
C ALA A 13 -8.15 -5.93 8.84
N ARG A 14 -7.03 -6.09 9.54
CA ARG A 14 -6.46 -5.03 10.39
C ARG A 14 -5.96 -3.85 9.54
N SER A 15 -5.38 -4.12 8.37
CA SER A 15 -4.99 -3.04 7.44
C SER A 15 -6.21 -2.24 6.96
N ARG A 16 -7.33 -2.89 6.66
CA ARG A 16 -8.59 -2.21 6.27
C ARG A 16 -9.14 -1.34 7.39
N GLU A 17 -9.05 -1.77 8.65
CA GLU A 17 -9.42 -0.95 9.81
C GLU A 17 -8.58 0.34 9.88
N MET A 18 -7.26 0.24 9.69
CA MET A 18 -6.37 1.41 9.67
C MET A 18 -6.68 2.35 8.51
N VAL A 19 -6.90 1.81 7.30
CA VAL A 19 -7.28 2.61 6.13
C VAL A 19 -8.58 3.35 6.38
N ARG A 20 -9.58 2.67 6.95
CA ARG A 20 -10.86 3.28 7.31
C ARG A 20 -10.68 4.44 8.28
N ALA A 21 -9.88 4.25 9.33
CA ALA A 21 -9.58 5.32 10.28
C ALA A 21 -8.88 6.53 9.62
N LEU A 22 -7.97 6.29 8.66
CA LEU A 22 -7.31 7.36 7.91
C LEU A 22 -8.29 8.13 7.01
N LEU A 23 -9.17 7.41 6.31
CA LEU A 23 -10.23 8.00 5.47
C LEU A 23 -11.21 8.83 6.31
N ASP A 24 -11.66 8.30 7.45
CA ASP A 24 -12.57 8.99 8.37
C ASP A 24 -11.96 10.31 8.89
N ASN A 25 -10.62 10.40 8.93
CA ASN A 25 -9.87 11.59 9.32
C ASN A 25 -9.41 12.45 8.13
N LYS A 26 -9.96 12.24 6.94
CA LYS A 26 -9.65 12.99 5.71
C LYS A 26 -8.15 13.02 5.38
N ARG A 27 -7.44 11.94 5.71
CA ARG A 27 -6.04 11.76 5.31
C ARG A 27 -5.99 11.16 3.92
N ASP A 28 -5.05 11.64 3.11
CA ASP A 28 -4.75 11.01 1.84
C ASP A 28 -4.10 9.64 2.11
N VAL A 29 -4.73 8.58 1.64
CA VAL A 29 -4.29 7.20 1.85
C VAL A 29 -4.56 6.38 0.60
N SER A 30 -3.51 5.73 0.12
CA SER A 30 -3.60 4.67 -0.89
C SER A 30 -3.56 3.31 -0.22
N TYR A 31 -4.41 2.38 -0.65
CA TYR A 31 -4.43 1.00 -0.15
C TYR A 31 -4.46 -0.02 -1.27
N ALA A 32 -3.65 -1.07 -1.15
CA ALA A 32 -3.67 -2.24 -2.02
C ALA A 32 -3.62 -3.53 -1.21
N GLU A 33 -4.55 -4.44 -1.48
CA GLU A 33 -4.52 -5.82 -0.96
C GLU A 33 -4.05 -6.73 -2.09
N ILE A 34 -2.95 -7.45 -1.88
CA ILE A 34 -2.29 -8.26 -2.91
C ILE A 34 -2.45 -9.73 -2.59
N ASP A 35 -2.94 -10.49 -3.55
CA ASP A 35 -3.07 -11.93 -3.39
C ASP A 35 -1.72 -12.65 -3.61
N ALA A 36 -1.00 -12.97 -2.54
CA ALA A 36 0.31 -13.61 -2.63
C ALA A 36 0.38 -14.83 -1.70
N PRO A 37 0.93 -15.98 -2.13
CA PRO A 37 0.91 -17.21 -1.34
C PRO A 37 1.86 -17.16 -0.13
N HIS A 38 2.88 -16.30 -0.15
CA HIS A 38 3.96 -16.27 0.85
C HIS A 38 3.67 -15.41 2.09
N GLY A 39 2.44 -14.89 2.22
CA GLY A 39 2.00 -14.16 3.39
C GLY A 39 2.87 -12.94 3.66
N HIS A 40 3.33 -12.81 4.91
CA HIS A 40 4.13 -11.67 5.33
C HIS A 40 5.37 -11.47 4.46
N ASP A 41 6.13 -12.52 4.19
CA ASP A 41 7.41 -12.40 3.48
C ASP A 41 7.24 -12.10 1.98
N ALA A 42 6.01 -12.00 1.48
CA ALA A 42 5.73 -11.66 0.09
C ALA A 42 6.30 -10.28 -0.32
N PHE A 43 6.49 -9.33 0.62
CA PHE A 43 7.15 -8.04 0.31
C PHE A 43 8.63 -8.18 -0.04
N LEU A 44 9.29 -9.27 0.36
CA LEU A 44 10.69 -9.55 0.03
C LEU A 44 10.85 -10.22 -1.33
N LEU A 45 9.75 -10.68 -1.92
CA LEU A 45 9.74 -11.43 -3.17
C LEU A 45 9.47 -10.51 -4.36
N ASN A 46 9.92 -10.95 -5.53
CA ASN A 46 9.68 -10.24 -6.78
C ASN A 46 8.26 -10.49 -7.32
N ASP A 47 7.25 -9.97 -6.64
CA ASP A 47 5.87 -9.96 -7.12
C ASP A 47 5.60 -8.72 -7.97
N ALA A 48 5.26 -8.93 -9.25
CA ALA A 48 5.06 -7.84 -10.20
C ALA A 48 3.93 -6.87 -9.79
N ARG A 49 2.90 -7.35 -9.08
CA ARG A 49 1.79 -6.50 -8.60
C ARG A 49 2.28 -5.62 -7.46
N TYR A 50 3.04 -6.19 -6.52
CA TYR A 50 3.63 -5.43 -5.42
C TYR A 50 4.60 -4.37 -5.94
N MET A 51 5.53 -4.74 -6.83
CA MET A 51 6.50 -3.81 -7.40
C MET A 51 5.82 -2.69 -8.19
N LYS A 52 4.76 -2.99 -8.94
CA LYS A 52 3.98 -1.98 -9.66
C LYS A 52 3.29 -0.99 -8.71
N VAL A 53 2.67 -1.48 -7.62
CA VAL A 53 2.02 -0.62 -6.62
C VAL A 53 3.02 0.33 -5.98
N VAL A 54 4.17 -0.19 -5.54
CA VAL A 54 5.21 0.62 -4.91
C VAL A 54 5.81 1.62 -5.90
N GLY A 55 6.09 1.18 -7.14
CA GLY A 55 6.58 2.05 -8.20
C GLY A 55 5.62 3.21 -8.50
N SER A 56 4.34 2.91 -8.75
CA SER A 56 3.33 3.95 -9.00
C SER A 56 3.16 4.93 -7.84
N TYR A 57 3.31 4.47 -6.59
CA TYR A 57 3.27 5.35 -5.43
C TYR A 57 4.44 6.35 -5.43
N PHE A 58 5.67 5.89 -5.68
CA PHE A 58 6.82 6.78 -5.75
C PHE A 58 6.79 7.69 -6.98
N ASP A 59 6.29 7.21 -8.11
CA ASP A 59 6.10 8.03 -9.31
C ASP A 59 5.13 9.18 -9.05
N ASN A 60 4.04 8.92 -8.34
CA ASN A 60 3.08 9.95 -7.95
C ASN A 60 3.72 11.00 -7.02
N ILE A 61 4.55 10.59 -6.06
CA ILE A 61 5.31 11.52 -5.20
C ILE A 61 6.29 12.35 -6.03
N ALA A 62 7.03 11.72 -6.94
CA ALA A 62 7.99 12.42 -7.79
C ALA A 62 7.31 13.47 -8.68
N GLN A 63 6.13 13.14 -9.21
CA GLN A 63 5.29 14.06 -9.98
C GLN A 63 4.76 15.20 -9.12
N SER A 64 4.26 14.93 -7.90
CA SER A 64 3.73 15.97 -7.02
C SER A 64 4.80 16.97 -6.59
N LEU A 65 6.01 16.49 -6.30
CA LEU A 65 7.16 17.33 -5.97
C LEU A 65 7.60 18.19 -7.16
N SER A 66 7.62 17.60 -8.37
CA SER A 66 8.01 18.30 -9.60
C SER A 66 6.98 19.35 -10.04
N ALA A 67 5.69 19.12 -9.74
CA ALA A 67 4.60 20.05 -10.00
C ALA A 67 4.53 21.24 -9.01
N GLY A 68 5.50 21.36 -8.08
CA GLY A 68 5.54 22.44 -7.08
C GLY A 68 4.54 22.27 -5.93
N GLY A 69 4.06 21.06 -5.68
CA GLY A 69 2.98 20.79 -4.75
C GLY A 69 3.41 20.82 -3.28
N ALA A 70 2.93 21.84 -2.58
CA ALA A 70 2.47 21.70 -1.20
C ALA A 70 1.54 20.48 -1.10
N ALA A 71 1.87 19.57 -0.18
CA ALA A 71 1.00 18.48 0.28
C ALA A 71 0.16 18.93 1.48
#